data_AF-A0A669P877-F1
#
_entry.id   AF-A0A669P877-F1
#
_cell.length_a   1.000
_cell.length_b   1.000
_cell.length_c   1.000
_cell.angle_alpha   90.00
_cell.angle_beta   90.00
_cell.angle_gamma   90.00
#
_symmetry.space_group_name_H-M   'P 1'
#
loop_
_entity.id
_entity.type
_entity.pdbx_description
1 polymer ?
#
loop_
_entity_poly.entity_id
_entity_poly.type
_entity_poly.pdbx_seq_one_letter_code
_entity_poly.pdbx_strand_id
1 'polypeptide(L)'
;IPCPHSTRCVCAGLMSLLSPPDAWALDICVTAAYKQCAIVRGNMDILEVAINKAARQGVCIVVTPEDGICSWVFMRRTVNAYLENIPDPQVDCIPCTDSERYSLCYRRGTVQLSCLARNYSIYIVVNMENKKPCKFSHPR
;
A
#
# COMPACT_ATOMS: atom_id res chain seq x y z
N ILE A 1 12.33 -11.86 17.61
CA ILE A 1 11.02 -11.18 17.59
C ILE A 1 9.97 -12.28 17.69
N PRO A 2 9.18 -12.36 18.78
CA PRO A 2 8.08 -13.33 18.86
C PRO A 2 7.01 -13.02 17.81
N CYS A 3 6.35 -14.06 17.29
CA CYS A 3 5.30 -13.90 16.30
C CYS A 3 4.17 -13.00 16.86
N PRO A 4 3.58 -12.12 16.03
CA PRO A 4 2.57 -11.19 16.50
C PRO A 4 1.26 -11.92 16.79
N HIS A 5 0.86 -11.95 18.06
CA HIS A 5 -0.50 -12.37 18.47
C HIS A 5 -1.55 -11.24 18.26
N SER A 6 -1.09 -10.03 17.97
CA SER A 6 -1.89 -8.86 17.58
C SER A 6 -1.02 -7.99 16.65
N THR A 7 -1.25 -8.07 15.34
CA THR A 7 -0.48 -7.30 14.37
C THR A 7 -0.94 -5.84 14.35
N ARG A 8 -0.13 -4.95 14.95
CA ARG A 8 -0.13 -3.53 14.60
C ARG A 8 0.67 -3.37 13.31
N CYS A 9 0.04 -2.87 12.24
CA CYS A 9 0.77 -2.50 11.03
C CYS A 9 1.51 -1.18 11.29
N VAL A 10 2.83 -1.20 11.17
CA VAL A 10 3.65 0.01 11.14
C VAL A 10 3.98 0.27 9.68
N CYS A 11 3.38 1.31 9.10
CA CYS A 11 3.68 1.71 7.74
C CYS A 11 4.61 2.94 7.77
N ALA A 12 5.71 2.89 7.01
CA ALA A 12 6.64 4.00 6.85
C ALA A 12 6.77 4.29 5.34
N GLY A 13 6.62 5.57 4.94
CA GLY A 13 6.68 5.96 3.53
C GLY A 13 7.78 6.99 3.27
N LEU A 14 8.50 6.85 2.16
CA LEU A 14 9.38 7.89 1.62
C LEU A 14 8.59 8.92 0.79
N MET A 15 9.12 10.15 0.73
CA MET A 15 8.42 11.36 0.32
C MET A 15 8.67 11.72 -1.15
N SER A 16 7.59 11.90 -1.93
CA SER A 16 7.63 12.50 -3.27
C SER A 16 6.56 13.61 -3.40
N LEU A 17 6.99 14.84 -3.67
CA LEU A 17 6.14 16.03 -3.89
C LEU A 17 5.33 15.91 -5.18
N LEU A 18 4.12 16.50 -5.31
CA LEU A 18 3.39 16.55 -6.57
C LEU A 18 2.32 17.67 -6.68
N SER A 19 2.36 18.44 -7.78
CA SER A 19 1.44 19.54 -8.17
C SER A 19 0.21 19.04 -8.97
N PRO A 20 -0.90 19.80 -9.10
CA PRO A 20 -2.18 19.31 -9.62
C PRO A 20 -2.25 19.25 -11.17
N PRO A 21 -3.03 18.32 -11.78
CA PRO A 21 -3.18 18.24 -13.23
C PRO A 21 -4.53 18.78 -13.77
N ASP A 22 -4.48 19.06 -15.07
CA ASP A 22 -5.46 19.57 -16.03
C ASP A 22 -6.43 18.49 -16.57
N ALA A 23 -7.63 18.89 -16.99
CA ALA A 23 -8.84 18.04 -17.13
C ALA A 23 -8.78 16.88 -18.17
N TRP A 24 -7.83 16.87 -19.11
CA TRP A 24 -7.61 15.75 -20.04
C TRP A 24 -6.81 14.59 -19.42
N ALA A 25 -6.24 14.78 -18.22
CA ALA A 25 -5.51 13.74 -17.51
C ALA A 25 -6.43 12.64 -16.91
N LEU A 26 -7.74 12.87 -16.83
CA LEU A 26 -8.67 12.00 -16.11
C LEU A 26 -8.86 10.62 -16.76
N ASP A 27 -9.10 10.54 -18.08
CA ASP A 27 -9.34 9.27 -18.80
C ASP A 27 -8.10 8.35 -18.86
N ILE A 28 -6.92 8.96 -19.02
CA ILE A 28 -5.64 8.25 -18.95
C ILE A 28 -5.41 7.73 -17.52
N CYS A 29 -5.73 8.53 -16.49
CA CYS A 29 -5.62 8.11 -15.09
C CYS A 29 -6.53 6.93 -14.77
N VAL A 30 -7.77 6.90 -15.29
CA VAL A 30 -8.72 5.78 -15.04
C VAL A 30 -8.20 4.47 -15.66
N THR A 31 -7.69 4.52 -16.89
CA THR A 31 -7.17 3.33 -17.57
C THR A 31 -5.86 2.83 -16.95
N ALA A 32 -4.96 3.75 -16.56
CA ALA A 32 -3.75 3.42 -15.83
C ALA A 32 -4.06 2.85 -14.43
N ALA A 33 -5.04 3.42 -13.72
CA ALA A 33 -5.54 2.90 -12.45
C ALA A 33 -6.04 1.46 -12.61
N TYR A 34 -6.87 1.18 -13.62
CA TYR A 34 -7.43 -0.16 -13.83
C TYR A 34 -6.35 -1.20 -14.13
N LYS A 35 -5.42 -0.90 -15.04
CA LYS A 35 -4.31 -1.80 -15.39
C LYS A 35 -3.41 -2.07 -14.18
N GLN A 36 -3.07 -1.05 -13.42
CA GLN A 36 -2.21 -1.22 -12.26
C GLN A 36 -2.93 -1.94 -11.10
N CYS A 37 -4.22 -1.67 -10.87
CA CYS A 37 -5.03 -2.41 -9.91
C CYS A 37 -5.05 -3.92 -10.21
N ALA A 38 -5.08 -4.30 -11.49
CA ALA A 38 -4.99 -5.71 -11.88
C ALA A 38 -3.61 -6.32 -11.57
N ILE A 39 -2.51 -5.58 -11.81
CA ILE A 39 -1.14 -6.01 -11.47
C ILE A 39 -0.97 -6.16 -9.97
N VAL A 40 -1.35 -5.13 -9.20
CA VAL A 40 -1.28 -5.15 -7.73
C VAL A 40 -2.08 -6.32 -7.17
N ARG A 41 -3.28 -6.57 -7.71
CA ARG A 41 -4.09 -7.73 -7.30
C ARG A 41 -3.38 -9.05 -7.59
N GLY A 42 -2.86 -9.25 -8.80
CA GLY A 42 -2.16 -10.50 -9.15
C GLY A 42 -0.91 -10.75 -8.30
N ASN A 43 -0.13 -9.69 -8.04
CA ASN A 43 1.05 -9.78 -7.18
C ASN A 43 0.66 -10.08 -5.72
N MET A 44 -0.42 -9.47 -5.23
CA MET A 44 -0.96 -9.73 -3.90
C MET A 44 -1.43 -11.18 -3.74
N ASP A 45 -2.07 -11.76 -4.75
CA ASP A 45 -2.49 -13.16 -4.73
C ASP A 45 -1.28 -14.11 -4.60
N ILE A 46 -0.18 -13.82 -5.31
CA ILE A 46 1.07 -14.59 -5.19
C ILE A 46 1.70 -14.42 -3.80
N LEU A 47 1.71 -13.18 -3.29
CA LEU A 47 2.27 -12.85 -1.98
C LEU A 47 1.50 -13.55 -0.86
N GLU A 48 0.17 -13.63 -0.92
CA GLU A 48 -0.65 -14.36 0.05
C GLU A 48 -0.28 -15.84 0.13
N VAL A 49 -0.05 -16.50 -1.02
CA VAL A 49 0.42 -17.89 -1.06
C VAL A 49 1.77 -18.04 -0.37
N ALA A 50 2.70 -17.12 -0.60
CA ALA A 50 4.02 -17.13 0.05
C ALA A 50 3.92 -16.91 1.57
N ILE A 51 3.11 -15.94 2.01
CA ILE A 51 2.87 -15.64 3.42
C ILE A 51 2.25 -16.84 4.14
N ASN A 52 1.23 -17.47 3.55
CA ASN A 52 0.58 -18.65 4.12
C ASN A 52 1.58 -19.81 4.33
N LYS A 53 2.44 -20.06 3.33
CA LYS A 53 3.50 -21.08 3.45
C LYS A 53 4.50 -20.73 4.56
N ALA A 54 4.94 -19.48 4.64
CA ALA A 54 5.86 -19.02 5.68
C ALA A 54 5.24 -19.14 7.08
N ALA A 55 3.99 -18.75 7.25
CA ALA A 55 3.27 -18.84 8.52
C ALA A 55 3.13 -20.30 8.99
N ARG A 56 2.85 -21.25 8.07
CA ARG A 56 2.81 -22.69 8.38
C ARG A 56 4.18 -23.25 8.81
N GLN A 57 5.27 -22.60 8.43
CA GLN A 57 6.63 -22.95 8.84
C GLN A 57 7.04 -22.27 10.15
N GLY A 58 6.14 -21.52 10.80
CA GLY A 58 6.45 -20.79 12.03
C GLY A 58 7.32 -19.55 11.82
N VAL A 59 7.39 -19.02 10.59
CA VAL A 59 8.10 -17.77 10.29
C VAL A 59 7.30 -16.60 10.85
N CYS A 60 7.98 -15.71 11.60
CA CYS A 60 7.34 -14.54 12.19
C CYS A 60 7.42 -13.28 11.32
N ILE A 61 8.27 -13.23 10.28
CA ILE A 61 8.43 -12.07 9.40
C ILE A 61 8.70 -12.47 7.94
N VAL A 62 7.99 -11.84 7.01
CA VAL A 62 8.23 -11.91 5.56
C VAL A 62 8.60 -10.53 5.05
N VAL A 63 9.63 -10.47 4.20
CA VAL A 63 10.08 -9.23 3.55
C VAL A 63 9.89 -9.38 2.05
N THR A 64 9.21 -8.43 1.41
CA THR A 64 9.06 -8.42 -0.05
C THR A 64 10.18 -7.61 -0.71
N PRO A 65 10.53 -7.91 -1.97
CA PRO A 65 11.38 -7.03 -2.77
C PRO A 65 10.80 -5.62 -2.89
N GLU A 66 11.68 -4.66 -3.20
CA GLU A 66 11.28 -3.37 -3.76
C GLU A 66 10.42 -3.61 -5.01
N ASP A 67 9.32 -2.87 -5.15
CA ASP A 67 8.36 -3.04 -6.24
C ASP A 67 7.75 -4.45 -6.35
N GLY A 68 7.76 -5.22 -5.24
CA GLY A 68 7.17 -6.56 -5.20
C GLY A 68 5.63 -6.58 -5.34
N ILE A 69 4.98 -5.44 -5.09
CA ILE A 69 3.53 -5.27 -5.16
C ILE A 69 3.12 -4.46 -6.40
N CYS A 70 3.88 -3.41 -6.72
CA CYS A 70 3.61 -2.51 -7.84
C CYS A 70 4.70 -2.65 -8.92
N SER A 71 4.34 -2.61 -10.22
CA SER A 71 5.31 -2.69 -11.34
C SER A 71 6.33 -1.53 -11.34
N TRP A 72 7.54 -1.66 -11.89
CA TRP A 72 8.59 -0.61 -11.85
C TRP A 72 8.45 0.56 -12.86
N VAL A 73 7.45 0.54 -13.76
CA VAL A 73 7.36 1.54 -14.86
C VAL A 73 6.48 2.72 -14.47
N PHE A 74 7.09 3.79 -13.98
CA PHE A 74 6.36 4.93 -13.44
C PHE A 74 6.66 6.25 -14.14
N MET A 75 5.62 6.89 -14.69
CA MET A 75 5.63 8.33 -14.95
C MET A 75 4.87 9.03 -13.83
N ARG A 76 5.32 10.20 -13.42
CA ARG A 76 4.78 10.96 -12.28
C ARG A 76 3.24 11.20 -12.34
N ARG A 77 2.66 11.26 -13.55
CA ARG A 77 1.21 11.37 -13.74
C ARG A 77 0.48 10.02 -13.64
N THR A 78 1.10 8.93 -14.10
CA THR A 78 0.51 7.58 -14.06
C THR A 78 0.67 6.92 -12.69
N VAL A 79 1.74 7.25 -11.95
CA VAL A 79 1.97 6.78 -10.57
C VAL A 79 0.88 7.19 -9.61
N ASN A 80 0.44 8.42 -9.77
CA ASN A 80 -0.56 9.08 -8.94
C ASN A 80 -1.93 8.38 -8.98
N ALA A 81 -2.15 7.36 -9.79
CA ALA A 81 -3.38 6.59 -9.81
C ALA A 81 -3.40 5.41 -8.82
N TYR A 82 -2.26 5.01 -8.25
CA TYR A 82 -2.17 3.87 -7.31
C TYR A 82 -1.45 4.19 -5.98
N LEU A 83 -0.83 5.38 -5.83
CA LEU A 83 -0.19 5.78 -4.58
C LEU A 83 -1.21 5.83 -3.44
N GLU A 84 -0.96 5.21 -2.29
CA GLU A 84 -1.86 5.36 -1.14
C GLU A 84 -1.39 6.50 -0.22
N ASN A 85 -2.32 7.18 0.45
CA ASN A 85 -1.94 8.11 1.53
C ASN A 85 -1.79 7.32 2.83
N ILE A 86 -0.57 6.81 3.05
CA ILE A 86 -0.23 5.96 4.19
C ILE A 86 -0.08 6.85 5.44
N PRO A 87 -0.92 6.69 6.49
CA PRO A 87 -0.85 7.54 7.68
C PRO A 87 0.47 7.39 8.44
N ASP A 88 0.77 8.35 9.32
CA ASP A 88 1.89 8.21 10.25
C ASP A 88 1.68 6.99 11.16
N PRO A 89 2.70 6.16 11.43
CA PRO A 89 2.57 4.97 12.26
C PRO A 89 2.18 5.25 13.71
N GLN A 90 2.30 6.50 14.19
CA GLN A 90 1.80 6.91 15.50
C GLN A 90 0.27 6.97 15.57
N VAL A 91 -0.41 6.98 14.42
CA VAL A 91 -1.87 6.87 14.37
C VAL A 91 -2.24 5.41 14.64
N ASP A 92 -2.76 5.13 15.84
CA ASP A 92 -3.20 3.77 16.22
C ASP A 92 -4.42 3.38 15.38
N CYS A 93 -4.15 2.70 14.26
CA CYS A 93 -5.14 2.30 13.30
C CYS A 93 -4.77 0.94 12.72
N ILE A 94 -5.75 0.05 12.64
CA ILE A 94 -5.58 -1.26 12.00
C ILE A 94 -6.46 -1.25 10.76
N PRO A 95 -5.88 -1.05 9.56
CA PRO A 95 -6.65 -0.92 8.31
C PRO A 95 -7.62 -2.08 8.06
N CYS A 96 -7.27 -3.30 8.47
CA CYS A 96 -8.16 -4.46 8.33
C CYS A 96 -9.47 -4.36 9.14
N THR A 97 -9.46 -3.70 10.31
CA THR A 97 -10.66 -3.56 11.17
C THR A 97 -11.31 -2.19 11.09
N ASP A 98 -10.59 -1.18 10.62
CA ASP A 98 -11.08 0.21 10.50
C ASP A 98 -11.49 0.55 9.05
N SER A 99 -12.04 -0.41 8.30
CA SER A 99 -12.22 -0.32 6.85
C SER A 99 -13.10 0.85 6.39
N GLU A 100 -14.07 1.31 7.20
CA GLU A 100 -14.89 2.51 6.91
C GLU A 100 -14.05 3.79 6.80
N ARG A 101 -12.98 3.92 7.59
CA ARG A 101 -12.03 5.06 7.48
C ARG A 101 -11.24 5.04 6.17
N TYR A 102 -11.19 3.89 5.49
CA TYR A 102 -10.41 3.65 4.27
C TYR A 102 -11.28 3.44 3.02
N SER A 103 -12.56 3.83 3.05
CA SER A 103 -13.65 3.51 2.11
C SER A 103 -13.58 4.04 0.66
N LEU A 104 -12.39 4.22 0.07
CA LEU A 104 -12.25 4.47 -1.38
C LEU A 104 -11.37 3.38 -2.01
N CYS A 105 -11.67 3.04 -3.28
CA CYS A 105 -10.96 2.04 -4.12
C CYS A 105 -9.42 2.17 -4.13
N TYR A 106 -8.92 3.31 -3.68
CA TYR A 106 -7.55 3.77 -3.64
C TYR A 106 -6.78 3.37 -2.35
N ARG A 107 -7.38 2.57 -1.45
CA ARG A 107 -6.76 2.11 -0.17
C ARG A 107 -6.77 0.58 0.01
N ARG A 108 -6.90 -0.16 -1.09
CA ARG A 108 -7.08 -1.62 -1.06
C ARG A 108 -5.80 -2.36 -0.70
N GLY A 109 -4.63 -1.85 -1.09
CA GLY A 109 -3.34 -2.52 -0.84
C GLY A 109 -3.03 -2.57 0.66
N THR A 110 -3.07 -1.42 1.34
CA THR A 110 -2.77 -1.35 2.79
C THR A 110 -3.79 -2.14 3.62
N VAL A 111 -5.08 -2.12 3.27
CA VAL A 111 -6.11 -2.91 3.97
C VAL A 111 -5.87 -4.40 3.78
N GLN A 112 -5.63 -4.85 2.55
CA GLN A 112 -5.41 -6.27 2.26
C GLN A 112 -4.14 -6.80 2.96
N LEU A 113 -3.04 -6.06 2.90
CA LEU A 113 -1.80 -6.42 3.62
C LEU A 113 -2.01 -6.48 5.14
N SER A 114 -2.75 -5.52 5.69
CA SER A 114 -3.11 -5.53 7.11
C SER A 114 -3.91 -6.77 7.49
N CYS A 115 -4.85 -7.19 6.63
CA CYS A 115 -5.61 -8.42 6.85
C CYS A 115 -4.76 -9.68 6.71
N LEU A 116 -3.83 -9.74 5.74
CA LEU A 116 -2.91 -10.88 5.60
C LEU A 116 -2.03 -11.04 6.84
N ALA A 117 -1.43 -9.94 7.31
CA ALA A 117 -0.61 -9.93 8.53
C ALA A 117 -1.40 -10.47 9.73
N ARG A 118 -2.65 -9.99 9.90
CA ARG A 118 -3.53 -10.40 10.99
C ARG A 118 -3.97 -11.86 10.88
N ASN A 119 -4.44 -12.28 9.72
CA ASN A 119 -4.98 -13.63 9.50
C ASN A 119 -3.91 -14.71 9.69
N TYR A 120 -2.68 -14.42 9.28
CA TYR A 120 -1.56 -15.35 9.41
C TYR A 120 -0.67 -15.12 10.63
N SER A 121 -1.00 -14.14 11.49
CA SER A 121 -0.24 -13.79 12.69
C SER A 121 1.26 -13.62 12.40
N ILE A 122 1.58 -12.80 11.40
CA ILE A 122 2.92 -12.63 10.85
C ILE A 122 3.23 -11.16 10.52
N TYR A 123 4.48 -10.74 10.69
CA TYR A 123 4.93 -9.42 10.23
C TYR A 123 5.19 -9.46 8.72
N ILE A 124 4.72 -8.44 7.99
CA ILE A 124 4.98 -8.27 6.56
C ILE A 124 5.66 -6.93 6.36
N VAL A 125 6.85 -6.95 5.78
CA VAL A 125 7.58 -5.75 5.35
C VAL A 125 7.43 -5.62 3.84
N VAL A 126 6.88 -4.49 3.42
CA VAL A 126 6.62 -4.20 2.01
C VAL A 126 7.20 -2.85 1.63
N ASN A 127 7.66 -2.74 0.38
CA ASN A 127 7.84 -1.44 -0.23
C ASN A 127 6.52 -1.01 -0.88
N MET A 128 5.95 0.10 -0.43
CA MET A 128 4.77 0.69 -1.06
C MET A 128 4.92 2.19 -1.20
N GLU A 129 4.46 2.67 -2.33
CA GLU A 129 4.57 4.06 -2.71
C GLU A 129 3.49 4.91 -2.02
N ASN A 130 3.90 6.09 -1.51
CA ASN A 130 3.09 6.95 -0.67
C ASN A 130 2.78 8.29 -1.36
N LYS A 131 1.55 8.78 -1.21
CA LYS A 131 1.15 10.13 -1.63
C LYS A 131 0.74 10.97 -0.44
N LYS A 132 1.40 12.11 -0.28
CA LYS A 132 1.01 13.15 0.67
C LYS A 132 0.50 14.39 -0.06
N PRO A 133 -0.80 14.74 0.08
CA PRO A 133 -1.29 15.99 -0.49
C PRO A 133 -0.64 17.17 0.23
N CYS A 134 -0.11 18.11 -0.53
CA CYS A 134 0.44 19.36 -0.02
C CYS A 134 -0.34 20.55 -0.61
N LYS A 135 -0.51 21.61 0.19
CA LYS A 135 -1.01 22.90 -0.31
C LYS A 135 0.17 23.77 -0.71
N PHE A 136 -0.03 24.64 -1.70
CA PHE A 136 0.96 25.66 -2.03
C PHE A 136 0.95 26.70 -0.91
N SER A 137 1.90 26.64 0.01
CA SER A 137 2.17 27.73 0.94
C SER A 137 3.16 28.68 0.27
N HIS A 138 2.74 29.91 -0.01
CA HIS A 138 3.65 30.97 -0.46
C HIS A 138 4.89 31.04 0.44
N PRO A 139 6.11 31.11 -0.11
CA PRO A 139 7.30 31.29 0.72
C PRO A 139 7.32 32.69 1.33
N ARG A 140 7.84 32.79 2.56
CA ARG A 140 8.43 34.02 3.09
C ARG A 140 9.84 34.17 2.52
#